data_AF-A0A9D6SB02-F1
#
_entry.id   AF-A0A9D6SB02-F1
#
_cell.length_a   1.000
_cell.length_b   1.000
_cell.length_c   1.000
_cell.angle_alpha   90.00
_cell.angle_beta   90.00
_cell.angle_gamma   90.00
#
_symmetry.space_group_name_H-M   'P 1'
#
loop_
_entity.id
_entity.type
_entity.pdbx_description
1 polymer ?
#
loop_
_entity_poly.entity_id
_entity_poly.type
_entity_poly.pdbx_seq_one_letter_code
_entity_poly.pdbx_strand_id
1 'polypeptide(L)'
;MPVRTIPIVAHYIAKSIDLNQFAQRVPYPLAIKTRNHYLFNVDKEQWLLVYSFGVIVLMNLKGEFLKKLLTKKVRRCCVEMFEDRYVEEYAAIEDPSLEKDAVGYDAVKVPSLTLERLEVIAEIMAQSVAIDVFDAQVDALLHSFSAFTTELERRGRVAINTSKILKLIGKDYSILESVIVRLSLLDKPEILWEDPRLETLFLSLRSMFELEDRFTNLDYKLRFIQSNSQLMLETLRSRREELLEVTIVVLIAVEIFLIVYEIFYL
;
A
#
# COMPACT_ATOMS: atom_id res chain seq x y z
N MET A 1 -20.39 -29.59 -21.27
CA MET A 1 -21.02 -29.17 -20.00
C MET A 1 -21.02 -27.65 -19.97
N PRO A 2 -21.98 -26.97 -19.32
CA PRO A 2 -21.99 -25.50 -19.32
C PRO A 2 -20.72 -24.98 -18.65
N VAL A 3 -20.04 -24.07 -19.35
CA VAL A 3 -18.88 -23.34 -18.85
C VAL A 3 -19.37 -22.40 -17.76
N ARG A 4 -18.98 -22.65 -16.50
CA ARG A 4 -19.32 -21.78 -15.38
C ARG A 4 -18.33 -20.62 -15.35
N THR A 5 -18.82 -19.38 -15.26
CA THR A 5 -17.97 -18.19 -15.24
C THR A 5 -18.31 -17.34 -14.04
N ILE A 6 -17.29 -16.99 -13.28
CA ILE A 6 -17.39 -16.17 -12.07
C ILE A 6 -16.60 -14.88 -12.30
N PRO A 7 -17.27 -13.72 -12.38
CA PRO A 7 -16.57 -12.45 -12.36
C PRO A 7 -16.01 -12.21 -10.96
N ILE A 8 -14.78 -11.71 -10.90
CA ILE A 8 -14.07 -11.36 -9.68
C ILE A 8 -13.68 -9.89 -9.81
N VAL A 9 -14.04 -9.09 -8.81
CA VAL A 9 -13.78 -7.65 -8.82
C VAL A 9 -13.14 -7.24 -7.49
N ALA A 10 -11.91 -6.74 -7.54
CA ALA A 10 -11.17 -6.27 -6.38
C ALA A 10 -11.28 -4.74 -6.26
N HIS A 11 -11.67 -4.26 -5.08
CA HIS A 11 -11.82 -2.84 -4.77
C HIS A 11 -10.89 -2.47 -3.61
N TYR A 12 -9.98 -1.51 -3.83
CA TYR A 12 -9.23 -0.90 -2.74
C TYR A 12 -10.02 0.26 -2.14
N ILE A 13 -10.57 0.08 -0.94
CA ILE A 13 -11.57 1.00 -0.36
C ILE A 13 -11.06 1.81 0.83
N ALA A 14 -9.96 1.38 1.46
CA ALA A 14 -9.49 1.97 2.70
C ALA A 14 -8.01 1.71 2.91
N LYS A 15 -7.36 2.52 3.74
CA LYS A 15 -6.00 2.23 4.17
C LYS A 15 -5.97 0.96 4.99
N SER A 16 -6.92 0.67 5.86
CA SER A 16 -6.99 -0.67 6.50
C SER A 16 -8.40 -0.99 6.94
N ILE A 17 -8.68 -2.27 7.16
CA ILE A 17 -9.97 -2.78 7.63
C ILE A 17 -9.74 -3.67 8.86
N ASP A 18 -10.40 -3.33 9.97
CA ASP A 18 -10.47 -4.22 11.13
C ASP A 18 -11.41 -5.40 10.83
N LEU A 19 -10.83 -6.56 10.52
CA LEU A 19 -11.57 -7.77 10.13
C LEU A 19 -12.51 -8.28 11.22
N ASN A 20 -12.11 -8.20 12.50
CA ASN A 20 -12.96 -8.67 13.60
C ASN A 20 -14.18 -7.76 13.75
N GLN A 21 -13.99 -6.44 13.72
CA GLN A 21 -15.09 -5.49 13.77
C GLN A 21 -15.98 -5.57 12.53
N PHE A 22 -15.39 -5.81 11.36
CA PHE A 22 -16.11 -6.02 10.10
C PHE A 22 -17.03 -7.23 10.19
N ALA A 23 -16.51 -8.39 10.62
CA ALA A 23 -17.28 -9.63 10.76
C ALA A 23 -18.49 -9.48 11.69
N GLN A 24 -18.36 -8.70 12.77
CA GLN A 24 -19.46 -8.44 13.71
C GLN A 24 -20.58 -7.54 13.14
N ARG A 25 -20.33 -6.82 12.05
CA ARG A 25 -21.24 -5.80 11.51
C ARG A 25 -21.92 -6.22 10.21
N VAL A 26 -21.50 -7.31 9.60
CA VAL A 26 -22.10 -7.85 8.38
C VAL A 26 -22.99 -9.05 8.70
N PRO A 27 -24.11 -9.23 8.00
CA PRO A 27 -25.05 -10.32 8.27
C PRO A 27 -24.66 -11.64 7.60
N TYR A 28 -23.51 -11.71 6.93
CA TYR A 28 -23.11 -12.87 6.13
C TYR A 28 -22.32 -13.87 6.97
N PRO A 29 -22.58 -15.18 6.83
CA PRO A 29 -21.82 -16.22 7.52
C PRO A 29 -20.36 -16.23 7.07
N LEU A 30 -19.47 -16.30 8.06
CA LEU A 30 -18.02 -16.43 7.84
C LEU A 30 -17.69 -17.88 7.46
N ALA A 31 -17.02 -18.06 6.32
CA ALA A 31 -16.59 -19.35 5.81
C ALA A 31 -15.12 -19.63 6.14
N ILE A 32 -14.24 -18.64 5.96
CA ILE A 32 -12.81 -18.76 6.21
C ILE A 32 -12.34 -17.56 7.04
N LYS A 33 -11.46 -17.83 8.00
CA LYS A 33 -10.84 -16.85 8.87
C LYS A 33 -9.33 -17.06 8.87
N THR A 34 -8.58 -16.15 8.28
CA THR A 34 -7.11 -16.13 8.36
C THR A 34 -6.63 -14.90 9.14
N ARG A 35 -5.31 -14.73 9.24
CA ARG A 35 -4.71 -13.52 9.79
C ARG A 35 -4.95 -12.29 8.90
N ASN A 36 -4.93 -12.49 7.58
CA ASN A 36 -4.88 -11.40 6.60
C ASN A 36 -6.22 -11.14 5.92
N HIS A 37 -7.14 -12.12 5.89
CA HIS A 37 -8.42 -12.00 5.20
C HIS A 37 -9.50 -12.91 5.74
N TYR A 38 -10.75 -12.45 5.61
CA TYR A 38 -11.96 -13.19 5.97
C TYR A 38 -12.80 -13.42 4.72
N LEU A 39 -13.30 -14.65 4.54
CA LEU A 39 -14.20 -15.03 3.45
C LEU A 39 -15.62 -15.20 3.99
N PHE A 40 -16.60 -14.54 3.38
CA PHE A 40 -18.01 -14.64 3.72
C PHE A 40 -18.82 -15.26 2.58
N ASN A 41 -19.77 -16.14 2.92
CA ASN A 41 -20.75 -16.65 1.96
C ASN A 41 -21.93 -15.67 1.92
N VAL A 42 -22.17 -15.04 0.76
CA VAL A 42 -23.26 -14.06 0.59
C VAL A 42 -24.54 -14.77 0.14
N ASP A 43 -24.42 -15.61 -0.89
CA ASP A 43 -25.50 -16.44 -1.43
C ASP A 43 -24.88 -17.66 -2.16
N LYS A 44 -25.70 -18.47 -2.84
CA LYS A 44 -25.25 -19.59 -3.66
C LYS A 44 -24.28 -19.09 -4.73
N GLU A 45 -23.03 -19.56 -4.63
CA GLU A 45 -21.94 -19.19 -5.52
C GLU A 45 -21.61 -17.69 -5.54
N GLN A 46 -21.86 -17.00 -4.43
CA GLN A 46 -21.52 -15.60 -4.24
C GLN A 46 -20.74 -15.42 -2.96
N TRP A 47 -19.56 -14.80 -3.07
CA TRP A 47 -18.63 -14.69 -1.95
C TRP A 47 -18.02 -13.30 -1.87
N LEU A 48 -17.67 -12.94 -0.65
CA LEU A 48 -17.04 -11.68 -0.31
C LEU A 48 -15.75 -11.98 0.44
N LEU A 49 -14.61 -11.59 -0.10
CA LEU A 49 -13.34 -11.59 0.65
C LEU A 49 -13.02 -10.19 1.11
N VAL A 50 -12.57 -10.08 2.35
CA VAL A 50 -12.19 -8.81 2.97
C VAL A 50 -10.80 -8.95 3.54
N TYR A 51 -9.92 -8.09 3.08
CA TYR A 51 -8.51 -8.07 3.42
C TYR A 51 -8.22 -6.99 4.45
N SER A 52 -7.38 -7.31 5.44
CA SER A 52 -7.00 -6.39 6.52
C SER A 52 -6.33 -5.11 5.98
N PHE A 53 -5.71 -5.24 4.81
CA PHE A 53 -5.00 -4.17 4.14
C PHE A 53 -5.86 -3.25 3.27
N GLY A 54 -7.19 -3.35 3.34
CA GLY A 54 -8.07 -2.36 2.73
C GLY A 54 -8.78 -2.77 1.45
N VAL A 55 -8.59 -4.01 1.00
CA VAL A 55 -9.21 -4.52 -0.22
C VAL A 55 -10.43 -5.37 0.10
N ILE A 56 -11.47 -5.21 -0.72
CA ILE A 56 -12.64 -6.09 -0.75
C ILE A 56 -12.72 -6.72 -2.14
N VAL A 57 -12.81 -8.04 -2.19
CA VAL A 57 -13.00 -8.78 -3.44
C VAL A 57 -14.41 -9.35 -3.50
N LEU A 58 -15.11 -9.02 -4.58
CA LEU A 58 -16.46 -9.45 -4.91
C LEU A 58 -16.37 -10.61 -5.89
N MET A 59 -16.84 -11.80 -5.50
CA MET A 59 -16.88 -12.97 -6.39
C MET A 59 -18.33 -13.27 -6.75
N ASN A 60 -18.64 -13.18 -8.04
CA ASN A 60 -19.99 -13.32 -8.60
C ASN A 60 -21.02 -12.31 -8.01
N LEU A 61 -20.53 -11.17 -7.54
CA LEU A 61 -21.34 -10.10 -6.95
C LEU A 61 -21.24 -8.84 -7.83
N LYS A 62 -22.35 -8.13 -7.97
CA LYS A 62 -22.39 -6.86 -8.72
C LYS A 62 -21.82 -5.71 -7.88
N GLY A 63 -21.20 -4.70 -8.51
CA GLY A 63 -20.66 -3.53 -7.81
C GLY A 63 -21.67 -2.75 -6.94
N GLU A 64 -22.97 -2.83 -7.22
CA GLU A 64 -24.01 -2.29 -6.33
C GLU A 64 -24.00 -2.89 -4.93
N PHE A 65 -23.56 -4.15 -4.81
CA PHE A 65 -23.44 -4.84 -3.53
C PHE A 65 -22.47 -4.11 -2.61
N LEU A 66 -21.32 -3.65 -3.12
CA LEU A 66 -20.33 -2.92 -2.32
C LEU A 66 -20.91 -1.62 -1.76
N LYS A 67 -21.67 -0.87 -2.56
CA LYS A 67 -22.33 0.35 -2.10
C LYS A 67 -23.33 0.08 -0.98
N LYS A 68 -24.08 -1.03 -1.06
CA LYS A 68 -25.02 -1.48 -0.01
C LYS A 68 -24.28 -1.98 1.24
N LEU A 69 -23.13 -2.65 1.07
CA LEU A 69 -22.29 -3.15 2.14
C LEU A 69 -21.64 -2.03 2.96
N LEU A 70 -21.17 -0.96 2.31
CA LEU A 70 -20.45 0.18 2.92
C LEU A 70 -21.35 1.16 3.68
N THR A 71 -22.18 0.61 4.57
CA THR A 71 -23.01 1.37 5.52
C THR A 71 -22.13 2.16 6.51
N LYS A 72 -22.73 3.17 7.19
CA LYS A 72 -22.05 3.96 8.22
C LYS A 72 -21.39 3.11 9.32
N LYS A 73 -21.92 1.91 9.62
CA LYS A 73 -21.33 0.99 10.61
C LYS A 73 -20.06 0.32 10.07
N VAL A 74 -20.08 -0.17 8.84
CA VAL A 74 -18.94 -0.83 8.18
C VAL A 74 -17.81 0.16 7.92
N ARG A 75 -18.15 1.39 7.51
CA ARG A 75 -17.17 2.47 7.32
C ARG A 75 -16.36 2.80 8.58
N ARG A 76 -16.89 2.57 9.78
CA ARG A 76 -16.15 2.77 11.04
C ARG A 76 -15.06 1.73 11.29
N CYS A 77 -15.09 0.61 10.58
CA CYS A 77 -14.02 -0.40 10.62
C CYS A 77 -12.86 -0.04 9.68
N CYS A 78 -13.05 0.96 8.82
CA CYS A 78 -12.10 1.36 7.80
C CYS A 78 -11.28 2.56 8.30
N VAL A 79 -9.96 2.49 8.18
CA VAL A 79 -9.06 3.64 8.39
C VAL A 79 -8.82 4.31 7.05
N GLU A 80 -8.95 5.64 6.98
CA GLU A 80 -8.70 6.45 5.77
C GLU A 80 -9.31 5.84 4.50
N MET A 81 -10.62 6.04 4.32
CA MET A 81 -11.33 5.53 3.14
C MET A 81 -10.95 6.28 1.87
N PHE A 82 -10.88 5.55 0.77
CA PHE A 82 -10.67 6.08 -0.57
C PHE A 82 -11.98 6.06 -1.36
N GLU A 83 -12.10 6.96 -2.33
CA GLU A 83 -13.15 6.83 -3.36
C GLU A 83 -12.86 5.60 -4.23
N ASP A 84 -13.92 5.03 -4.83
CA ASP A 84 -13.91 3.80 -5.63
C ASP A 84 -13.20 4.02 -6.98
N ARG A 85 -11.91 4.38 -6.91
CA ARG A 85 -11.05 4.74 -8.03
C ARG A 85 -10.16 3.59 -8.47
N TYR A 86 -9.83 2.69 -7.53
CA TYR A 86 -8.92 1.58 -7.76
C TYR A 86 -9.71 0.28 -7.73
N VAL A 87 -10.06 -0.17 -8.92
CA VAL A 87 -10.89 -1.34 -9.18
C VAL A 87 -10.19 -2.18 -10.24
N GLU A 88 -10.13 -3.48 -10.00
CA GLU A 88 -9.57 -4.45 -10.94
C GLU A 88 -10.58 -5.57 -11.17
N GLU A 89 -10.81 -5.92 -12.44
CA GLU A 89 -11.78 -6.93 -12.85
C GLU A 89 -11.08 -8.09 -13.55
N TYR A 90 -11.51 -9.31 -13.25
CA TYR A 90 -10.98 -10.52 -13.85
C TYR A 90 -12.06 -11.60 -13.85
N ALA A 91 -11.93 -12.61 -14.72
CA ALA A 91 -12.89 -13.72 -14.78
C ALA A 91 -12.24 -15.06 -14.44
N ALA A 92 -12.93 -15.87 -13.64
CA ALA A 92 -12.59 -17.25 -13.42
C ALA A 92 -13.58 -18.17 -14.15
N ILE A 93 -13.07 -19.03 -15.00
CA ILE A 93 -13.86 -19.87 -15.91
C ILE A 93 -13.59 -21.33 -15.62
N GLU A 94 -14.64 -22.10 -15.36
CA GLU A 94 -14.57 -23.55 -15.24
C GLU A 94 -14.68 -24.20 -16.63
N ASP A 95 -13.64 -24.93 -17.01
CA ASP A 95 -13.59 -25.71 -18.25
C ASP A 95 -13.11 -27.13 -17.95
N PRO A 96 -14.04 -28.09 -17.75
CA PRO A 96 -13.70 -29.48 -17.43
C PRO A 96 -12.90 -30.21 -18.53
N SER A 97 -12.74 -29.62 -19.72
CA SER A 97 -11.93 -30.20 -20.79
C SER A 97 -10.44 -29.94 -20.64
N LEU A 98 -10.05 -29.00 -19.77
CA LEU A 98 -8.65 -28.68 -19.51
C LEU A 98 -7.99 -29.74 -18.61
N GLU A 99 -6.75 -30.12 -18.97
CA GLU A 99 -5.90 -30.95 -18.11
C GLU A 99 -5.17 -30.13 -17.04
N LYS A 100 -4.93 -28.86 -17.32
CA LYS A 100 -4.18 -27.92 -16.47
C LYS A 100 -4.80 -26.54 -16.53
N ASP A 101 -4.49 -25.74 -15.52
CA ASP A 101 -4.93 -24.36 -15.44
C ASP A 101 -4.31 -23.54 -16.59
N ALA A 102 -5.12 -22.67 -17.19
CA ALA A 102 -4.69 -21.77 -18.25
C ALA A 102 -4.95 -20.32 -17.81
N VAL A 103 -3.87 -19.62 -17.48
CA VAL A 103 -3.92 -18.21 -17.04
C VAL A 103 -3.73 -17.31 -18.25
N GLY A 104 -4.66 -16.40 -18.50
CA GLY A 104 -4.57 -15.37 -19.55
C GLY A 104 -4.88 -13.98 -18.99
N TYR A 105 -4.75 -12.94 -19.81
CA TYR A 105 -4.86 -11.55 -19.35
C TYR A 105 -6.25 -11.16 -18.82
N ASP A 106 -7.33 -11.62 -19.44
CA ASP A 106 -8.70 -11.25 -19.05
C ASP A 106 -9.36 -12.29 -18.14
N ALA A 107 -8.87 -13.53 -18.17
CA ALA A 107 -9.48 -14.64 -17.46
C ALA A 107 -8.50 -15.78 -17.21
N VAL A 108 -8.75 -16.48 -16.10
CA VAL A 108 -8.16 -17.79 -15.83
C VAL A 108 -9.18 -18.89 -16.09
N LYS A 109 -8.75 -19.94 -16.79
CA LYS A 109 -9.54 -21.14 -17.01
C LYS A 109 -8.98 -22.29 -16.19
N VAL A 110 -9.84 -23.00 -15.47
CA VAL A 110 -9.46 -24.10 -14.58
C VAL A 110 -10.33 -25.33 -14.81
N PRO A 111 -9.83 -26.56 -14.60
CA PRO A 111 -10.61 -27.78 -14.78
C PRO A 111 -11.83 -27.88 -13.86
N SER A 112 -11.70 -27.42 -12.62
CA SER A 112 -12.83 -27.21 -11.71
C SER A 112 -12.64 -25.94 -10.89
N LEU A 113 -13.74 -25.25 -10.62
CA LEU A 113 -13.74 -23.96 -9.93
C LEU A 113 -14.17 -24.14 -8.46
N THR A 114 -13.21 -24.54 -7.63
CA THR A 114 -13.37 -24.72 -6.19
C THR A 114 -13.19 -23.41 -5.42
N LEU A 115 -13.62 -23.37 -4.16
CA LEU A 115 -13.51 -22.18 -3.32
C LEU A 115 -12.05 -21.80 -3.06
N GLU A 116 -11.17 -22.80 -2.91
CA GLU A 116 -9.73 -22.63 -2.67
C GLU A 116 -9.05 -21.98 -3.88
N ARG A 117 -9.44 -22.40 -5.11
CA ARG A 117 -8.95 -21.76 -6.34
C ARG A 117 -9.44 -20.32 -6.46
N LEU A 118 -10.71 -20.07 -6.13
CA LEU A 118 -11.27 -18.72 -6.12
C LEU A 118 -10.57 -17.82 -5.10
N GLU A 119 -10.24 -18.34 -3.92
CA GLU A 119 -9.47 -17.65 -2.89
C GLU A 119 -8.07 -17.29 -3.40
N VAL A 120 -7.36 -18.21 -4.07
CA VAL A 120 -6.06 -17.93 -4.69
C VAL A 120 -6.14 -16.86 -5.77
N ILE A 121 -7.18 -16.88 -6.60
CA ILE A 121 -7.38 -15.85 -7.64
C ILE A 121 -7.68 -14.49 -7.00
N ALA A 122 -8.57 -14.46 -6.00
CA ALA A 122 -8.91 -13.26 -5.26
C ALA A 122 -7.71 -12.66 -4.52
N GLU A 123 -6.81 -13.49 -4.00
CA GLU A 123 -5.56 -13.08 -3.37
C GLU A 123 -4.68 -12.29 -4.34
N ILE A 124 -4.44 -12.85 -5.53
CA ILE A 124 -3.62 -12.22 -6.56
C ILE A 124 -4.24 -10.88 -7.01
N MET A 125 -5.56 -10.86 -7.22
CA MET A 125 -6.26 -9.61 -7.55
C MET A 125 -6.19 -8.57 -6.43
N ALA A 126 -6.31 -9.00 -5.18
CA ALA A 126 -6.22 -8.08 -4.04
C ALA A 126 -4.82 -7.47 -3.91
N GLN A 127 -3.79 -8.26 -4.15
CA GLN A 127 -2.40 -7.80 -4.19
C GLN A 127 -2.17 -6.84 -5.37
N SER A 128 -2.66 -7.17 -6.57
CA SER A 128 -2.49 -6.35 -7.77
C SER A 128 -3.06 -4.93 -7.59
N VAL A 129 -4.33 -4.82 -7.17
CA VAL A 129 -4.96 -3.50 -6.94
C VAL A 129 -4.30 -2.73 -5.78
N ALA A 130 -3.81 -3.44 -4.75
CA ALA A 130 -3.10 -2.80 -3.64
C ALA A 130 -1.75 -2.21 -4.08
N ILE A 131 -1.01 -2.91 -4.94
CA ILE A 131 0.26 -2.43 -5.50
C ILE A 131 0.01 -1.16 -6.31
N ASP A 132 -1.03 -1.08 -7.12
CA ASP A 132 -1.37 0.15 -7.88
C ASP A 132 -1.61 1.35 -6.97
N VAL A 133 -2.31 1.14 -5.85
CA VAL A 133 -2.54 2.20 -4.88
C VAL A 133 -1.24 2.64 -4.22
N PHE A 134 -0.39 1.69 -3.82
CA PHE A 134 0.90 2.05 -3.23
C PHE A 134 1.81 2.76 -4.23
N ASP A 135 1.85 2.33 -5.48
CA ASP A 135 2.64 2.99 -6.51
C ASP A 135 2.19 4.44 -6.72
N ALA A 136 0.87 4.68 -6.80
CA ALA A 136 0.33 6.03 -6.88
C ALA A 136 0.66 6.92 -5.65
N GLN A 137 0.64 6.34 -4.44
CA GLN A 137 1.02 7.07 -3.22
C GLN A 137 2.52 7.41 -3.20
N VAL A 138 3.35 6.48 -3.64
CA VAL A 138 4.80 6.62 -3.74
C VAL A 138 5.18 7.65 -4.80
N ASP A 139 4.55 7.63 -5.96
CA ASP A 139 4.78 8.63 -7.03
C ASP A 139 4.38 10.04 -6.59
N ALA A 140 3.26 10.19 -5.88
CA ALA A 140 2.87 11.48 -5.31
C ALA A 140 3.90 12.01 -4.31
N LEU A 141 4.58 11.10 -3.60
CA LEU A 141 5.66 11.44 -2.69
C LEU A 141 6.92 11.86 -3.43
N LEU A 142 7.34 11.08 -4.44
CA LEU A 142 8.46 11.41 -5.31
C LEU A 142 8.30 12.80 -5.95
N HIS A 143 7.11 13.14 -6.45
CA HIS A 143 6.84 14.49 -6.98
C HIS A 143 7.04 15.60 -5.94
N SER A 144 6.67 15.34 -4.68
CA SER A 144 6.88 16.30 -3.58
C SER A 144 8.37 16.50 -3.29
N PHE A 145 9.18 15.45 -3.44
CA PHE A 145 10.65 15.53 -3.36
C PHE A 145 11.30 16.23 -4.55
N SER A 146 10.84 15.98 -5.78
CA SER A 146 11.37 16.67 -6.96
C SER A 146 11.22 18.18 -6.85
N ALA A 147 10.10 18.66 -6.31
CA ALA A 147 9.92 20.09 -6.05
C ALA A 147 10.96 20.65 -5.06
N PHE A 148 11.41 19.83 -4.09
CA PHE A 148 12.44 20.21 -3.14
C PHE A 148 13.83 20.26 -3.80
N THR A 149 14.20 19.23 -4.57
CA THR A 149 15.51 19.17 -5.22
C THR A 149 15.69 20.27 -6.26
N THR A 150 14.64 20.61 -7.02
CA THR A 150 14.68 21.74 -7.96
C THR A 150 14.93 23.09 -7.27
N GLU A 151 14.34 23.32 -6.09
CA GLU A 151 14.59 24.57 -5.35
C GLU A 151 16.02 24.63 -4.79
N LEU A 152 16.54 23.48 -4.34
CA LEU A 152 17.93 23.34 -3.88
C LEU A 152 18.92 23.60 -5.02
N GLU A 153 18.71 23.00 -6.19
CA GLU A 153 19.51 23.21 -7.41
C GLU A 153 19.54 24.69 -7.80
N ARG A 154 18.37 25.34 -7.86
CA ARG A 154 18.26 26.73 -8.32
C ARG A 154 18.88 27.74 -7.37
N ARG A 155 18.77 27.53 -6.06
CA ARG A 155 19.15 28.55 -5.06
C ARG A 155 20.42 28.22 -4.29
N GLY A 156 20.94 27.00 -4.40
CA GLY A 156 22.03 26.47 -3.55
C GLY A 156 21.68 26.45 -2.06
N ARG A 157 20.42 26.75 -1.71
CA ARG A 157 19.93 26.86 -0.33
C ARG A 157 18.50 26.40 -0.30
N VAL A 158 18.17 25.59 0.68
CA VAL A 158 16.81 25.21 0.99
C VAL A 158 16.12 26.40 1.65
N ALA A 159 15.33 27.16 0.89
CA ALA A 159 14.51 28.28 1.41
C ALA A 159 13.20 27.80 2.07
N ILE A 160 13.18 26.54 2.54
CA ILE A 160 12.00 25.89 3.09
C ILE A 160 12.13 25.84 4.61
N ASN A 161 11.06 26.25 5.30
CA ASN A 161 10.98 26.16 6.76
C ASN A 161 11.23 24.71 7.21
N THR A 162 12.12 24.51 8.19
CA THR A 162 12.39 23.21 8.84
C THR A 162 11.11 22.43 9.17
N SER A 163 10.05 23.12 9.58
CA SER A 163 8.73 22.50 9.85
C SER A 163 8.11 21.81 8.62
N LYS A 164 8.24 22.39 7.42
CA LYS A 164 7.72 21.78 6.18
C LYS A 164 8.49 20.52 5.80
N ILE A 165 9.82 20.52 6.01
CA ILE A 165 10.67 19.36 5.76
C ILE A 165 10.34 18.23 6.75
N LEU A 166 10.20 18.54 8.04
CA LEU A 166 9.82 17.55 9.05
C LEU A 166 8.41 16.95 8.78
N LYS A 167 7.47 17.75 8.27
CA LYS A 167 6.15 17.25 7.84
C LYS A 167 6.23 16.33 6.63
N LEU A 168 7.08 16.63 5.65
CA LEU A 168 7.31 15.78 4.50
C LEU A 168 7.90 14.44 4.96
N ILE A 169 8.98 14.49 5.75
CA ILE A 169 9.61 13.32 6.35
C ILE A 169 8.62 12.48 7.15
N GLY A 170 7.77 13.11 7.97
CA GLY A 170 6.73 12.39 8.72
C GLY A 170 5.70 11.71 7.81
N LYS A 171 5.32 12.35 6.71
CA LYS A 171 4.45 11.75 5.69
C LYS A 171 5.14 10.57 5.01
N ASP A 172 6.42 10.69 4.68
CA ASP A 172 7.22 9.60 4.11
C ASP A 172 7.23 8.39 5.04
N TYR A 173 7.56 8.60 6.31
CA TYR A 173 7.60 7.53 7.30
C TYR A 173 6.25 6.84 7.48
N SER A 174 5.14 7.59 7.46
CA SER A 174 3.80 6.98 7.58
C SER A 174 3.43 6.13 6.35
N ILE A 175 3.83 6.56 5.14
CA ILE A 175 3.61 5.79 3.91
C ILE A 175 4.54 4.57 3.90
N LEU A 176 5.82 4.74 4.26
CA LEU A 176 6.79 3.66 4.38
C LEU A 176 6.34 2.61 5.38
N GLU A 177 5.91 3.00 6.57
CA GLU A 177 5.34 2.10 7.57
C GLU A 177 4.12 1.37 6.99
N SER A 178 3.24 2.09 6.30
CA SER A 178 2.05 1.50 5.69
C SER A 178 2.41 0.45 4.65
N VAL A 179 3.38 0.70 3.76
CA VAL A 179 3.80 -0.27 2.75
C VAL A 179 4.58 -1.42 3.38
N ILE A 180 5.51 -1.14 4.30
CA ILE A 180 6.35 -2.16 4.98
C ILE A 180 5.51 -3.16 5.77
N VAL A 181 4.55 -2.68 6.56
CA VAL A 181 3.61 -3.55 7.32
C VAL A 181 2.77 -4.43 6.37
N ARG A 182 2.69 -4.05 5.10
CA ARG A 182 1.92 -4.73 4.05
C ARG A 182 2.81 -5.48 3.06
N LEU A 183 4.10 -5.58 3.31
CA LEU A 183 4.96 -6.51 2.56
C LEU A 183 4.67 -7.96 2.93
N SER A 184 4.14 -8.19 4.14
CA SER A 184 3.59 -9.48 4.54
C SER A 184 2.36 -9.91 3.73
N LEU A 185 1.87 -9.06 2.82
CA LEU A 185 0.80 -9.41 1.89
C LEU A 185 1.30 -10.29 0.74
N LEU A 186 2.60 -10.25 0.42
CA LEU A 186 3.19 -11.02 -0.68
C LEU A 186 3.74 -12.38 -0.24
N ASP A 187 3.60 -12.69 1.05
CA ASP A 187 3.93 -14.00 1.60
C ASP A 187 3.03 -15.06 0.96
N LYS A 188 3.60 -16.25 0.75
CA LYS A 188 2.89 -17.39 0.18
C LYS A 188 1.68 -17.74 1.07
N PRO A 189 0.43 -17.70 0.57
CA PRO A 189 -0.75 -18.06 1.36
C PRO A 189 -0.65 -19.46 1.95
N GLU A 190 -1.16 -19.65 3.18
CA GLU A 190 -1.09 -20.94 3.88
C GLU A 190 -1.81 -22.07 3.13
N ILE A 191 -2.89 -21.74 2.41
CA ILE A 191 -3.66 -22.70 1.60
C ILE A 191 -2.82 -23.36 0.50
N LEU A 192 -1.72 -22.74 0.07
CA LEU A 192 -0.84 -23.29 -0.95
C LEU A 192 0.00 -24.47 -0.47
N TRP A 193 0.09 -24.71 0.84
CA TRP A 193 0.77 -25.89 1.39
C TRP A 193 -0.07 -27.17 1.26
N GLU A 194 -1.36 -27.05 0.94
CA GLU A 194 -2.31 -28.17 0.90
C GLU A 194 -2.35 -28.88 -0.46
N ASP A 195 -2.16 -28.16 -1.56
CA ASP A 195 -2.24 -28.73 -2.92
C ASP A 195 -1.20 -28.07 -3.87
N PRO A 196 -0.25 -28.83 -4.45
CA PRO A 196 0.70 -28.34 -5.45
C PRO A 196 0.06 -27.69 -6.68
N ARG A 197 -1.20 -28.03 -7.00
CA ARG A 197 -1.96 -27.40 -8.09
C ARG A 197 -2.31 -25.96 -7.76
N LEU A 198 -2.64 -25.65 -6.51
CA LEU A 198 -2.90 -24.28 -6.07
C LEU A 198 -1.62 -23.44 -6.11
N GLU A 199 -0.47 -24.01 -5.76
CA GLU A 199 0.82 -23.33 -5.90
C GLU A 199 1.13 -23.02 -7.37
N THR A 200 0.90 -23.97 -8.27
CA THR A 200 1.09 -23.75 -9.71
C THR A 200 0.19 -22.64 -10.24
N LEU A 201 -1.09 -22.63 -9.83
CA LEU A 201 -2.04 -21.56 -10.16
C LEU A 201 -1.57 -20.21 -9.63
N PHE A 202 -1.18 -20.15 -8.36
CA PHE A 202 -0.71 -18.93 -7.70
C PHE A 202 0.52 -18.35 -8.40
N LEU A 203 1.53 -19.17 -8.69
CA LEU A 203 2.74 -18.72 -9.38
C LEU A 203 2.43 -18.25 -10.81
N SER A 204 1.55 -18.94 -11.52
CA SER A 204 1.14 -18.58 -12.89
C SER A 204 0.39 -17.24 -12.92
N LEU A 205 -0.53 -17.02 -11.98
CA LEU A 205 -1.23 -15.75 -11.81
C LEU A 205 -0.27 -14.63 -11.38
N ARG A 206 0.59 -14.88 -10.39
CA ARG A 206 1.59 -13.92 -9.91
C ARG A 206 2.52 -13.45 -11.03
N SER A 207 2.93 -14.37 -11.91
CA SER A 207 3.71 -14.04 -13.10
C SER A 207 2.91 -13.25 -14.13
N MET A 208 1.65 -13.63 -14.39
CA MET A 208 0.81 -12.94 -15.38
C MET A 208 0.49 -11.50 -14.98
N PHE A 209 0.22 -11.25 -13.69
CA PHE A 209 0.01 -9.91 -13.14
C PHE A 209 1.30 -9.14 -12.86
N GLU A 210 2.47 -9.74 -13.14
CA GLU A 210 3.81 -9.16 -12.93
C GLU A 210 4.00 -8.62 -11.50
N LEU A 211 3.40 -9.28 -10.50
CA LEU A 211 3.35 -8.75 -9.15
C LEU A 211 4.75 -8.57 -8.55
N GLU A 212 5.68 -9.48 -8.86
CA GLU A 212 7.04 -9.43 -8.33
C GLU A 212 7.86 -8.28 -8.92
N ASP A 213 7.73 -8.02 -10.22
CA ASP A 213 8.42 -6.92 -10.89
C ASP A 213 7.85 -5.57 -10.44
N ARG A 214 6.51 -5.45 -10.41
CA ARG A 214 5.83 -4.25 -9.92
C ARG A 214 6.18 -3.97 -8.46
N PHE A 215 6.24 -5.01 -7.65
CA PHE A 215 6.66 -4.90 -6.26
C PHE A 215 8.12 -4.47 -6.10
N THR A 216 9.03 -5.05 -6.89
CA THR A 216 10.45 -4.70 -6.86
C THR A 216 10.67 -3.23 -7.26
N ASN A 217 9.93 -2.76 -8.27
CA ASN A 217 9.96 -1.36 -8.68
C ASN A 217 9.44 -0.43 -7.58
N LEU A 218 8.36 -0.83 -6.89
CA LEU A 218 7.84 -0.10 -5.74
C LEU A 218 8.87 -0.02 -4.60
N ASP A 219 9.51 -1.14 -4.24
CA ASP A 219 10.56 -1.18 -3.21
C ASP A 219 11.74 -0.27 -3.57
N TYR A 220 12.16 -0.26 -4.83
CA TYR A 220 13.21 0.64 -5.32
C TYR A 220 12.83 2.12 -5.13
N LYS A 221 11.61 2.52 -5.54
CA LYS A 221 11.11 3.89 -5.34
C LYS A 221 11.06 4.27 -3.86
N LEU A 222 10.63 3.35 -2.99
CA LEU A 222 10.59 3.57 -1.54
C LEU A 222 11.97 3.75 -0.92
N ARG A 223 12.95 2.94 -1.31
CA ARG A 223 14.34 3.10 -0.85
C ARG A 223 14.92 4.44 -1.28
N PHE A 224 14.64 4.87 -2.51
CA PHE A 224 15.06 6.19 -2.99
C PHE A 224 14.46 7.33 -2.16
N ILE A 225 13.18 7.24 -1.80
CA ILE A 225 12.53 8.19 -0.88
C ILE A 225 13.22 8.20 0.47
N GLN A 226 13.46 7.02 1.07
CA GLN A 226 14.15 6.91 2.36
C GLN A 226 15.52 7.60 2.36
N SER A 227 16.33 7.36 1.32
CA SER A 227 17.62 8.00 1.15
C SER A 227 17.48 9.52 1.04
N ASN A 228 16.50 10.03 0.29
CA ASN A 228 16.26 11.47 0.18
C ASN A 228 15.80 12.09 1.51
N SER A 229 14.93 11.43 2.27
CA SER A 229 14.52 11.90 3.60
C SER A 229 15.72 12.01 4.55
N GLN A 230 16.66 11.04 4.50
CA GLN A 230 17.89 11.05 5.29
C GLN A 230 18.81 12.22 4.90
N LEU A 231 19.07 12.42 3.60
CA LEU A 231 19.87 13.55 3.11
C LEU A 231 19.29 14.91 3.54
N MET A 232 17.96 15.04 3.53
CA MET A 232 17.27 16.25 3.99
C MET A 232 17.44 16.49 5.50
N LEU A 233 17.40 15.43 6.32
CA LEU A 233 17.67 15.52 7.75
C LEU A 233 19.12 15.93 8.04
N GLU A 234 20.08 15.36 7.32
CA GLU A 234 21.50 15.70 7.44
C GLU A 234 21.74 17.17 7.09
N THR A 235 21.18 17.64 5.98
CA THR A 235 21.26 19.06 5.55
C THR A 235 20.68 20.00 6.62
N LEU A 236 19.59 19.61 7.28
CA LEU A 236 19.00 20.38 8.37
C LEU A 236 19.87 20.41 9.63
N ARG A 237 20.52 19.31 9.98
CA ARG A 237 21.43 19.23 11.13
C ARG A 237 22.66 20.10 10.91
N SER A 238 23.29 19.98 9.74
CA SER A 238 24.46 20.79 9.37
C SER A 238 24.16 22.30 9.45
N ARG A 239 23.00 22.76 8.97
CA ARG A 239 22.59 24.17 9.14
C ARG A 239 22.44 24.61 10.58
N ARG A 240 21.97 23.74 11.48
CA ARG A 240 21.87 24.07 12.90
C ARG A 240 23.24 24.16 13.54
N GLU A 241 24.16 23.30 13.14
CA GLU A 241 25.56 23.33 13.59
C GLU A 241 26.26 24.61 13.13
N GLU A 242 26.10 25.02 11.87
CA GLU A 242 26.61 26.30 11.35
C GLU A 242 26.07 27.51 12.13
N LEU A 243 24.77 27.52 12.47
CA LEU A 243 24.17 28.60 13.26
C LEU A 243 24.71 28.65 14.69
N LEU A 244 24.97 27.49 15.30
CA LEU A 244 25.60 27.42 16.63
C LEU A 244 27.03 27.93 16.58
N GLU A 245 27.80 27.55 15.56
CA GLU A 245 29.17 28.04 15.35
C GLU A 245 29.20 29.58 15.23
N VAL A 246 28.36 30.14 14.35
CA VAL A 246 28.25 31.60 14.19
C VAL A 246 27.84 32.27 15.51
N THR A 247 26.94 31.68 16.28
CA THR A 247 26.53 32.22 17.59
C THR A 247 27.71 32.28 18.56
N ILE A 248 28.53 31.23 18.62
CA ILE A 248 29.74 31.20 19.48
C ILE A 248 30.74 32.27 19.03
N VAL A 249 30.99 32.39 17.73
CA VAL A 249 31.90 33.42 17.19
C VAL A 249 31.42 34.83 17.53
N VAL A 250 30.12 35.10 17.40
CA VAL A 250 29.53 36.41 17.76
C VAL A 250 29.64 36.68 19.26
N LEU A 251 29.39 35.69 20.11
CA LEU A 251 29.54 35.83 21.57
C LEU A 251 30.97 36.19 21.96
N ILE A 252 31.96 35.48 21.40
CA ILE A 252 33.39 35.77 21.63
C ILE A 252 33.75 37.18 21.13
N ALA A 253 33.25 37.57 19.95
CA ALA A 253 33.51 38.90 19.40
C ALA A 253 32.94 40.03 20.28
N VAL A 254 31.74 39.83 20.85
CA VAL A 254 31.13 40.77 21.80
C VAL A 254 31.95 40.87 23.09
N GLU A 255 32.41 39.74 23.62
CA GLU A 255 33.24 39.71 24.83
C GLU A 255 34.57 40.46 24.63
N ILE A 256 35.26 40.21 23.52
CA ILE A 256 36.49 40.93 23.15
C ILE A 256 36.22 42.44 23.03
N PHE A 257 35.11 42.83 22.39
CA PHE A 257 34.75 44.23 22.24
C PHE A 257 34.52 44.92 23.59
N LEU A 258 33.82 44.27 24.52
CA LEU A 258 33.58 44.80 25.86
C LEU A 258 34.88 44.97 26.65
N ILE A 259 35.79 43.98 26.59
CA ILE A 259 37.10 44.06 27.23
C ILE A 259 37.92 45.24 26.67
N VAL A 260 37.95 45.40 25.34
CA VAL A 260 38.65 46.52 24.71
C VAL A 260 38.03 47.85 25.14
N TYR A 261 36.69 47.95 25.15
CA TYR A 261 36.00 49.16 25.58
C TYR A 261 36.33 49.53 27.04
N GLU A 262 36.34 48.55 27.95
CA GLU A 262 36.71 48.74 29.35
C GLU A 262 38.15 49.26 29.48
N ILE A 263 39.11 48.71 28.73
CA ILE A 263 40.52 49.14 28.79
C ILE A 263 40.73 50.58 28.30
N PHE A 264 39.97 51.04 27.29
CA PHE A 264 40.20 52.35 26.67
C PHE A 264 39.36 53.49 27.26
N TYR A 265 38.21 53.19 27.88
CA TYR A 265 37.25 54.21 28.32
C TYR A 265 36.90 54.17 29.80
N LEU A 266 37.27 53.11 30.54
CA LEU A 266 37.16 53.03 32.00
C LEU A 266 38.55 53.15 32.66
#